data_AF-A0AAW0QZI5-F1
#
_entry.id   AF-A0AAW0QZI5-F1
#
_cell.length_a   1.000
_cell.length_b   1.000
_cell.length_c   1.000
_cell.angle_alpha   90.00
_cell.angle_beta   90.00
_cell.angle_gamma   90.00
#
_symmetry.space_group_name_H-M   'P 1'
#
loop_
_entity.id
_entity.type
_entity.pdbx_description
1 polymer ?
#
loop_
_entity_poly.entity_id
_entity_poly.type
_entity_poly.pdbx_seq_one_letter_code
_entity_poly.pdbx_strand_id
1 'polypeptide(L)'
;MPPADWVLDTSEGSQAGKLKKRPLHEVGFSSRHCYSRSFGEVAEEDQIGDYISWLTSEHDFVVDQLEAELPGITVEVTRAFHKQLISQMHIEAYVHGNLYKEDALKLTTMIENTLKPRVLPKDQLPILRSLVFPTGANYLYKKTLKDPANVNHCIEYYLHIGSRGNRIVRAKTQLLDQIIHEPAFDQLRTKEQLGYVVFSGIRACSTTYGFRFIIQSERASEYLESRIDSFLSAQATALSNMSDTKSESHKRAVVVKRLEKVKNLNQETGRHWTQIANEYYDFEAAQEDATHVKQLTKSDMIDFYSAHILPSSPTRAKLVVYLEAQGTSTKTQEAASAEKEAETVPNNGTVPYLIKDVREYKSQLVASSGACPIRELGFFENFDPKL
;
A
#
# COMPACT_ATOMS: atom_id res chain seq x y z
N MET A 1 27.58 -15.79 -37.22
CA MET A 1 27.32 -14.59 -36.39
C MET A 1 27.78 -14.90 -34.98
N PRO A 2 28.66 -14.10 -34.36
CA PRO A 2 29.07 -14.36 -32.98
C PRO A 2 27.95 -13.99 -32.00
N PRO A 3 27.96 -14.51 -30.75
CA PRO A 3 27.00 -14.12 -29.72
C PRO A 3 27.16 -12.63 -29.38
N ALA A 4 26.07 -11.97 -28.94
CA ALA A 4 25.94 -10.51 -28.78
C ALA A 4 26.95 -9.81 -27.83
N ASP A 5 27.84 -10.54 -27.15
CA ASP A 5 28.73 -10.01 -26.10
C ASP A 5 30.22 -9.93 -26.49
N TRP A 6 30.55 -9.96 -27.78
CA TRP A 6 31.93 -9.88 -28.26
C TRP A 6 32.10 -8.85 -29.37
N VAL A 7 33.12 -8.00 -29.26
CA VAL A 7 33.50 -7.02 -30.29
C VAL A 7 34.96 -7.24 -30.68
N LEU A 8 35.25 -7.15 -31.98
CA LEU A 8 36.60 -7.18 -32.55
C LEU A 8 37.34 -5.89 -32.18
N ASP A 9 38.49 -6.02 -31.53
CA ASP A 9 39.43 -4.92 -31.33
C ASP A 9 40.21 -4.68 -32.62
N THR A 10 40.12 -3.45 -33.16
CA THR A 10 40.82 -3.02 -34.38
C THR A 10 41.99 -2.09 -34.09
N SER A 11 42.36 -1.91 -32.82
CA SER A 11 43.51 -1.09 -32.44
C SER A 11 44.82 -1.90 -32.47
N GLU A 12 45.24 -2.31 -33.67
CA GLU A 12 46.63 -2.51 -34.11
C GLU A 12 46.62 -3.36 -35.38
N GLY A 13 47.23 -2.85 -36.45
CA GLY A 13 47.30 -3.53 -37.74
C GLY A 13 48.14 -4.80 -37.67
N SER A 14 47.51 -5.94 -37.38
CA SER A 14 48.03 -7.27 -37.68
C SER A 14 46.91 -8.31 -37.63
N GLN A 15 46.85 -9.17 -38.65
CA GLN A 15 45.83 -10.20 -38.84
C GLN A 15 45.90 -11.30 -37.75
N ALA A 16 45.24 -11.10 -36.60
CA ALA A 16 44.67 -12.16 -35.75
C ALA A 16 43.97 -11.53 -34.52
N GLY A 17 42.70 -11.12 -34.66
CA GLY A 17 41.92 -10.55 -33.56
C GLY A 17 41.60 -11.59 -32.49
N LYS A 18 42.15 -11.43 -31.27
CA LYS A 18 41.74 -12.19 -30.09
C LYS A 18 40.47 -11.58 -29.49
N LEU A 19 39.44 -12.41 -29.43
CA LEU A 19 38.17 -12.17 -28.75
C LEU A 19 38.43 -12.03 -27.21
N LYS A 20 37.95 -10.96 -26.56
CA LYS A 20 37.99 -10.75 -25.09
C LYS A 20 36.61 -10.39 -24.52
N LYS A 21 36.20 -11.02 -23.41
CA LYS A 21 34.99 -10.68 -22.63
C LYS A 21 35.19 -9.37 -21.87
N ARG A 22 34.22 -8.44 -21.95
CA ARG A 22 34.19 -7.26 -21.05
C ARG A 22 33.80 -7.69 -19.62
N PRO A 23 34.52 -7.28 -18.57
CA PRO A 23 33.99 -7.28 -17.22
C PRO A 23 32.82 -6.29 -17.12
N LEU A 24 31.87 -6.53 -16.20
CA LEU A 24 30.95 -5.50 -15.72
C LEU A 24 31.78 -4.31 -15.21
N HIS A 25 32.07 -3.35 -16.08
CA HIS A 25 32.82 -2.15 -15.73
C HIS A 25 31.96 -1.22 -14.85
N GLU A 26 32.65 -0.47 -13.99
CA GLU A 26 32.21 0.51 -12.98
C GLU A 26 31.13 1.52 -13.39
N VAL A 27 30.72 1.55 -14.67
CA VAL A 27 29.63 2.37 -15.20
C VAL A 27 28.29 2.08 -14.50
N GLY A 28 28.06 0.83 -14.07
CA GLY A 28 26.88 0.45 -13.29
C GLY A 28 26.83 1.02 -11.88
N PHE A 29 27.95 1.54 -11.33
CA PHE A 29 28.01 2.09 -9.98
C PHE A 29 27.68 3.58 -9.90
N SER A 30 27.64 4.27 -11.04
CA SER A 30 26.97 5.58 -11.17
C SER A 30 25.49 5.50 -10.76
N SER A 31 24.89 4.31 -10.75
CA SER A 31 23.51 4.10 -10.30
C SER A 31 23.33 4.34 -8.81
N ARG A 32 24.35 4.24 -7.94
CA ARG A 32 24.20 4.52 -6.50
C ARG A 32 23.85 5.96 -6.21
N HIS A 33 24.51 6.87 -6.93
CA HIS A 33 24.18 8.29 -6.86
C HIS A 33 22.77 8.52 -7.40
N CYS A 34 22.33 7.76 -8.42
CA CYS A 34 20.95 7.81 -8.89
C CYS A 34 19.96 7.25 -7.86
N TYR A 35 20.23 6.11 -7.21
CA TYR A 35 19.37 5.52 -6.18
C TYR A 35 19.27 6.42 -4.95
N SER A 36 20.39 6.94 -4.45
CA SER A 36 20.41 7.92 -3.36
C SER A 36 19.64 9.20 -3.72
N ARG A 37 19.76 9.69 -4.96
CA ARG A 37 18.93 10.81 -5.46
C ARG A 37 17.45 10.43 -5.57
N SER A 38 17.12 9.26 -6.10
CA SER A 38 15.74 8.78 -6.23
C SER A 38 15.07 8.61 -4.87
N PHE A 39 15.80 8.22 -3.83
CA PHE A 39 15.28 8.20 -2.45
C PHE A 39 14.99 9.60 -1.89
N GLY A 40 15.67 10.64 -2.37
CA GLY A 40 15.45 12.03 -1.98
C GLY A 40 14.39 12.79 -2.79
N GLU A 41 13.98 12.26 -3.95
CA GLU A 41 13.07 12.93 -4.91
C GLU A 41 11.62 12.43 -4.86
N VAL A 42 11.27 11.55 -3.91
CA VAL A 42 9.90 11.03 -3.77
C VAL A 42 8.98 12.08 -3.15
N ALA A 43 7.80 12.30 -3.69
CA ALA A 43 6.81 13.23 -3.14
C ALA A 43 6.39 12.82 -1.72
N GLU A 44 6.05 13.78 -0.84
CA GLU A 44 5.81 13.50 0.58
C GLU A 44 4.59 12.59 0.80
N GLU A 45 3.59 12.66 -0.07
CA GLU A 45 2.43 11.76 -0.09
C GLU A 45 2.77 10.32 -0.49
N ASP A 46 3.84 10.12 -1.25
CA ASP A 46 4.34 8.79 -1.58
C ASP A 46 5.21 8.26 -0.44
N GLN A 47 6.05 9.10 0.16
CA GLN A 47 6.90 8.75 1.32
C GLN A 47 6.08 8.36 2.56
N ILE A 48 4.96 9.05 2.82
CA ILE A 48 4.16 8.78 4.02
C ILE A 48 3.55 7.38 4.01
N GLY A 49 3.26 6.87 2.81
CA GLY A 49 2.76 5.52 2.59
C GLY A 49 3.72 4.46 3.13
N ASP A 50 5.03 4.65 2.97
CA ASP A 50 6.05 3.70 3.42
C ASP A 50 6.08 3.58 4.95
N TYR A 51 5.88 4.68 5.68
CA TYR A 51 5.83 4.64 7.15
C TYR A 51 4.63 3.83 7.67
N ILE A 52 3.44 3.95 7.07
CA ILE A 52 2.31 3.12 7.46
C ILE A 52 2.55 1.65 7.12
N SER A 53 3.11 1.33 5.94
CA SER A 53 3.47 -0.05 5.59
C SER A 53 4.47 -0.61 6.60
N TRP A 54 5.49 0.19 6.92
CA TRP A 54 6.48 -0.17 7.92
C TRP A 54 5.88 -0.40 9.30
N LEU A 55 5.01 0.47 9.78
CA LEU A 55 4.40 0.34 11.12
C LEU A 55 3.35 -0.76 11.20
N THR A 56 2.77 -1.19 10.07
CA THR A 56 1.72 -2.22 10.03
C THR A 56 2.19 -3.60 9.58
N SER A 57 3.43 -3.70 9.08
CA SER A 57 4.05 -4.97 8.65
C SER A 57 5.02 -5.51 9.70
N GLU A 58 5.14 -6.83 9.78
CA GLU A 58 6.10 -7.48 10.69
C GLU A 58 7.54 -7.18 10.25
N HIS A 59 7.80 -7.36 8.95
CA HIS A 59 9.09 -7.16 8.31
C HIS A 59 8.95 -6.15 7.17
N ASP A 60 9.54 -4.98 7.34
CA ASP A 60 9.56 -3.92 6.33
C ASP A 60 10.62 -2.87 6.73
N PHE A 61 11.01 -2.02 5.79
CA PHE A 61 12.07 -1.02 5.98
C PHE A 61 11.66 0.31 5.38
N VAL A 62 11.96 1.40 6.08
CA VAL A 62 11.78 2.76 5.52
C VAL A 62 12.99 3.16 4.69
N VAL A 63 12.78 4.10 3.77
CA VAL A 63 13.81 4.63 2.87
C VAL A 63 15.08 5.06 3.63
N ASP A 64 14.95 5.72 4.78
CA ASP A 64 16.10 6.14 5.60
C ASP A 64 17.00 4.98 6.05
N GLN A 65 16.39 3.82 6.36
CA GLN A 65 17.14 2.62 6.76
C GLN A 65 17.84 1.99 5.56
N LEU A 66 17.18 1.96 4.41
CA LEU A 66 17.77 1.45 3.16
C LEU A 66 18.91 2.35 2.67
N GLU A 67 18.76 3.67 2.78
CA GLU A 67 19.77 4.66 2.41
C GLU A 67 21.05 4.50 3.24
N ALA A 68 20.90 4.28 4.55
CA ALA A 68 22.02 4.09 5.47
C ALA A 68 22.90 2.88 5.12
N GLU A 69 22.33 1.86 4.45
CA GLU A 69 23.06 0.66 4.03
C GLU A 69 23.79 0.84 2.68
N LEU A 70 23.43 1.84 1.87
CA LEU A 70 24.01 2.06 0.54
C LEU A 70 25.55 2.15 0.51
N PRO A 71 26.24 2.80 1.48
CA PRO A 71 27.70 2.82 1.52
C PRO A 71 28.32 1.43 1.68
N GLY A 72 27.64 0.51 2.37
CA GLY A 72 28.12 -0.85 2.65
C GLY A 72 27.92 -1.84 1.50
N ILE A 73 27.00 -1.54 0.57
CA ILE A 73 26.87 -2.32 -0.66
C ILE A 73 28.21 -2.18 -1.40
N THR A 74 28.74 -3.18 -2.10
CA THR A 74 29.91 -3.06 -3.02
C THR A 74 29.70 -3.92 -4.26
N VAL A 75 30.52 -3.80 -5.32
CA VAL A 75 30.38 -4.66 -6.52
C VAL A 75 30.54 -6.12 -6.12
N GLU A 76 31.48 -6.37 -5.21
CA GLU A 76 31.81 -7.68 -4.67
C GLU A 76 30.63 -8.26 -3.88
N VAL A 77 30.03 -7.45 -3.00
CA VAL A 77 28.82 -7.83 -2.23
C VAL A 77 27.65 -8.10 -3.17
N THR A 78 27.39 -7.23 -4.14
CA THR A 78 26.31 -7.42 -5.12
C THR A 78 26.53 -8.68 -5.97
N ARG A 79 27.77 -8.96 -6.40
CA ARG A 79 28.11 -10.17 -7.17
C ARG A 79 27.94 -11.44 -6.34
N ALA A 80 28.27 -11.39 -5.06
CA ALA A 80 28.06 -12.50 -4.13
C ALA A 80 26.56 -12.71 -3.88
N PHE A 81 25.81 -11.65 -3.61
CA PHE A 81 24.36 -11.68 -3.39
C PHE A 81 23.60 -12.22 -4.60
N HIS A 82 23.95 -11.80 -5.83
CA HIS A 82 23.35 -12.34 -7.05
C HIS A 82 23.44 -13.87 -7.10
N LYS A 83 24.60 -14.45 -6.77
CA LYS A 83 24.77 -15.91 -6.75
C LYS A 83 23.92 -16.57 -5.67
N GLN A 84 23.78 -15.94 -4.51
CA GLN A 84 22.94 -16.46 -3.43
C GLN A 84 21.46 -16.43 -3.81
N LEU A 85 20.99 -15.30 -4.35
CA LEU A 85 19.59 -15.06 -4.74
C LEU A 85 19.07 -16.11 -5.73
N ILE A 86 19.85 -16.43 -6.77
CA ILE A 86 19.41 -17.40 -7.79
C ILE A 86 19.68 -18.85 -7.41
N SER A 87 20.41 -19.12 -6.31
CA SER A 87 20.81 -20.48 -5.94
C SER A 87 19.66 -21.34 -5.43
N GLN A 88 18.63 -20.71 -4.85
CA GLN A 88 17.49 -21.39 -4.28
C GLN A 88 16.25 -20.49 -4.35
N MET A 89 15.18 -20.98 -4.99
CA MET A 89 14.01 -20.15 -5.30
C MET A 89 12.71 -20.97 -5.21
N HIS A 90 11.62 -20.26 -4.97
CA HIS A 90 10.29 -20.68 -5.37
C HIS A 90 9.86 -19.79 -6.55
N ILE A 91 9.28 -20.39 -7.58
CA ILE A 91 8.85 -19.68 -8.79
C ILE A 91 7.34 -19.86 -8.90
N GLU A 92 6.61 -18.75 -8.79
CA GLU A 92 5.19 -18.67 -9.11
C GLU A 92 5.05 -17.91 -10.43
N ALA A 93 4.40 -18.53 -11.41
CA ALA A 93 4.26 -17.97 -12.76
C ALA A 93 2.79 -17.87 -13.13
N TYR A 94 2.39 -16.70 -13.64
CA TYR A 94 1.07 -16.46 -14.18
C TYR A 94 1.18 -16.15 -15.68
N VAL A 95 0.59 -17.01 -16.51
CA VAL A 95 0.59 -16.85 -17.97
C VAL A 95 -0.83 -16.58 -18.42
N HIS A 96 -1.03 -15.47 -19.12
CA HIS A 96 -2.35 -15.01 -19.54
C HIS A 96 -2.28 -14.30 -20.90
N GLY A 97 -3.15 -14.70 -21.83
CA GLY A 97 -3.23 -14.13 -23.16
C GLY A 97 -3.36 -15.18 -24.26
N ASN A 98 -2.93 -14.82 -25.47
CA ASN A 98 -3.02 -15.68 -26.65
C ASN A 98 -1.90 -16.74 -26.70
N LEU A 99 -1.95 -17.70 -25.77
CA LEU A 99 -0.99 -18.79 -25.63
C LEU A 99 -1.74 -20.09 -25.31
N TYR A 100 -1.27 -21.20 -25.86
CA TYR A 100 -1.76 -22.51 -25.46
C TYR A 100 -1.19 -22.92 -24.10
N LYS A 101 -1.87 -23.84 -23.42
CA LYS A 101 -1.42 -24.40 -22.13
C LYS A 101 -0.01 -24.99 -22.25
N GLU A 102 0.28 -25.66 -23.36
CA GLU A 102 1.57 -26.28 -23.64
C GLU A 102 2.68 -25.22 -23.79
N ASP A 103 2.36 -24.05 -24.33
CA ASP A 103 3.33 -22.96 -24.46
C ASP A 103 3.61 -22.31 -23.10
N ALA A 104 2.59 -22.17 -22.25
CA ALA A 104 2.78 -21.74 -20.86
C ALA A 104 3.71 -22.71 -20.10
N LEU A 105 3.52 -24.02 -20.24
CA LEU A 105 4.39 -25.04 -19.63
C LEU A 105 5.84 -24.98 -20.18
N LYS A 106 6.01 -24.76 -21.48
CA LYS A 106 7.33 -24.55 -22.10
C LYS A 106 8.02 -23.30 -21.56
N LEU A 107 7.29 -22.20 -21.34
CA LEU A 107 7.84 -20.97 -20.76
C LEU A 107 8.34 -21.21 -19.34
N THR A 108 7.55 -21.87 -18.49
CA THR A 108 7.99 -22.22 -17.13
C THR A 108 9.21 -23.13 -17.15
N THR A 109 9.21 -24.15 -18.01
CA THR A 109 10.35 -25.07 -18.21
C THR A 109 11.61 -24.32 -18.69
N MET A 110 11.46 -23.31 -19.55
CA MET A 110 12.57 -22.47 -20.00
C MET A 110 13.18 -21.69 -18.84
N ILE A 111 12.34 -21.08 -17.98
CA ILE A 111 12.79 -20.32 -16.81
C ILE A 111 13.57 -21.24 -15.85
N GLU A 112 12.99 -22.39 -15.51
CA GLU A 112 13.62 -23.39 -14.64
C GLU A 112 14.96 -23.90 -15.19
N ASN A 113 15.02 -24.20 -16.50
CA ASN A 113 16.25 -24.67 -17.14
C ASN A 113 17.32 -23.58 -17.31
N THR A 114 16.91 -22.32 -17.34
CA THR A 114 17.85 -21.19 -17.45
C THR A 114 18.46 -20.87 -16.09
N LEU A 115 17.62 -20.75 -15.06
CA LEU A 115 18.06 -20.36 -13.71
C LEU A 115 18.63 -21.54 -12.92
N LYS A 116 18.08 -22.75 -13.13
CA LYS A 116 18.41 -24.00 -12.41
C LYS A 116 18.52 -23.82 -10.88
N PRO A 117 17.55 -23.18 -10.21
CA PRO A 117 17.62 -22.98 -8.78
C PRO A 117 17.40 -24.30 -8.06
N ARG A 118 17.95 -24.45 -6.85
CA ARG A 118 17.43 -25.44 -5.91
C ARG A 118 16.01 -25.03 -5.49
N VAL A 119 15.15 -26.00 -5.24
CA VAL A 119 13.80 -25.71 -4.75
C VAL A 119 13.89 -25.13 -3.33
N LEU A 120 13.20 -24.02 -3.09
CA LEU A 120 12.97 -23.51 -1.74
C LEU A 120 11.93 -24.41 -1.04
N PRO A 121 12.26 -24.99 0.14
CA PRO A 121 11.31 -25.77 0.92
C PRO A 121 10.03 -24.99 1.23
N LYS A 122 8.87 -25.67 1.17
CA LYS A 122 7.56 -25.02 1.35
C LYS A 122 7.40 -24.37 2.72
N ASP A 123 8.00 -24.95 3.76
CA ASP A 123 8.01 -24.45 5.13
C ASP A 123 8.91 -23.21 5.31
N GLN A 124 9.74 -22.87 4.32
CA GLN A 124 10.57 -21.65 4.30
C GLN A 124 9.93 -20.52 3.50
N LEU A 125 8.76 -20.73 2.89
CA LEU A 125 8.04 -19.66 2.22
C LEU A 125 7.59 -18.62 3.26
N PRO A 126 7.93 -17.32 3.07
CA PRO A 126 7.49 -16.27 3.98
C PRO A 126 5.97 -16.24 4.07
N ILE A 127 5.44 -16.12 5.29
CA ILE A 127 4.00 -15.97 5.50
C ILE A 127 3.68 -14.48 5.55
N LEU A 128 2.82 -14.01 4.64
CA LEU A 128 2.34 -12.64 4.65
C LEU A 128 1.50 -12.37 5.91
N ARG A 129 1.95 -11.42 6.74
CA ARG A 129 1.27 -11.00 7.97
C ARG A 129 1.21 -9.49 8.08
N SER A 130 0.22 -9.02 8.83
CA SER A 130 0.13 -7.63 9.28
C SER A 130 -0.01 -7.60 10.80
N LEU A 131 0.41 -6.51 11.41
CA LEU A 131 0.24 -6.28 12.84
C LEU A 131 -1.20 -5.84 13.10
N VAL A 132 -1.84 -6.49 14.07
CA VAL A 132 -3.24 -6.24 14.44
C VAL A 132 -3.27 -5.22 15.56
N PHE A 133 -4.06 -4.17 15.38
CA PHE A 133 -4.24 -3.16 16.41
C PHE A 133 -5.26 -3.62 17.44
N PRO A 134 -4.97 -3.46 18.74
CA PRO A 134 -5.97 -3.66 19.79
C PRO A 134 -7.20 -2.76 19.58
N THR A 135 -8.35 -3.20 20.08
CA THR A 135 -9.57 -2.40 20.13
C THR A 135 -9.32 -1.08 20.85
N GLY A 136 -9.74 0.03 20.24
CA GLY A 136 -9.55 1.37 20.82
C GLY A 136 -8.12 1.92 20.73
N ALA A 137 -7.21 1.24 20.04
CA ALA A 137 -5.83 1.70 19.90
C ALA A 137 -5.75 3.09 19.24
N ASN A 138 -4.85 3.94 19.74
CA ASN A 138 -4.62 5.27 19.21
C ASN A 138 -3.12 5.53 19.18
N TYR A 139 -2.53 5.35 18.00
CA TYR A 139 -1.08 5.45 17.80
C TYR A 139 -0.73 6.69 17.00
N LEU A 140 0.37 7.34 17.37
CA LEU A 140 0.93 8.48 16.65
C LEU A 140 2.42 8.27 16.42
N TYR A 141 2.86 8.42 15.17
CA TYR A 141 4.27 8.47 14.81
C TYR A 141 4.58 9.81 14.16
N LYS A 142 5.69 10.43 14.56
CA LYS A 142 6.13 11.73 14.05
C LYS A 142 7.52 11.61 13.44
N LYS A 143 7.72 12.24 12.28
CA LYS A 143 9.00 12.31 11.59
C LYS A 143 9.20 13.69 11.00
N THR A 144 10.31 14.33 11.32
CA THR A 144 10.71 15.56 10.65
C THR A 144 11.25 15.25 9.24
N LEU A 145 10.75 15.97 8.24
CA LEU A 145 11.20 15.88 6.85
C LEU A 145 12.64 16.35 6.71
N LYS A 146 13.42 15.76 5.79
CA LYS A 146 14.85 16.06 5.63
C LYS A 146 15.11 17.45 5.05
N ASP A 147 14.32 17.89 4.08
CA ASP A 147 14.50 19.18 3.40
C ASP A 147 14.12 20.36 4.33
N PRO A 148 15.09 21.20 4.74
CA PRO A 148 14.82 22.36 5.60
C PRO A 148 13.97 23.44 4.92
N ALA A 149 13.95 23.49 3.59
CA ALA A 149 13.17 24.47 2.83
C ALA A 149 11.70 24.07 2.66
N ASN A 150 11.36 22.81 2.93
CA ASN A 150 10.01 22.31 2.77
C ASN A 150 9.09 22.90 3.83
N VAL A 151 8.03 23.55 3.38
CA VAL A 151 7.00 24.20 4.22
C VAL A 151 5.75 23.34 4.40
N ASN A 152 5.65 22.21 3.69
CA ASN A 152 4.47 21.36 3.68
C ASN A 152 4.63 20.18 4.64
N HIS A 153 3.75 20.12 5.62
CA HIS A 153 3.49 18.93 6.42
C HIS A 153 2.70 17.91 5.59
N CYS A 154 2.80 16.64 5.96
CA CYS A 154 1.94 15.57 5.42
C CYS A 154 1.40 14.72 6.58
N ILE A 155 0.10 14.40 6.54
CA ILE A 155 -0.56 13.51 7.49
C ILE A 155 -1.12 12.31 6.74
N GLU A 156 -0.89 11.11 7.27
CA GLU A 156 -1.66 9.92 6.91
C GLU A 156 -2.41 9.44 8.14
N TYR A 157 -3.74 9.51 8.05
CA TYR A 157 -4.67 9.13 9.10
C TYR A 157 -5.26 7.77 8.74
N TYR A 158 -4.80 6.69 9.39
CA TYR A 158 -5.21 5.32 9.09
C TYR A 158 -6.13 4.74 10.17
N LEU A 159 -7.30 4.27 9.73
CA LEU A 159 -8.29 3.55 10.54
C LEU A 159 -8.20 2.06 10.24
N HIS A 160 -7.85 1.28 11.26
CA HIS A 160 -7.85 -0.17 11.17
C HIS A 160 -9.28 -0.71 11.33
N ILE A 161 -9.75 -1.48 10.35
CA ILE A 161 -11.13 -1.96 10.32
C ILE A 161 -11.19 -3.45 10.64
N GLY A 162 -10.34 -4.28 10.01
CA GLY A 162 -10.30 -5.71 10.31
C GLY A 162 -9.54 -6.54 9.28
N SER A 163 -9.91 -7.80 9.14
CA SER A 163 -9.26 -8.76 8.23
C SER A 163 -9.64 -8.51 6.77
N ARG A 164 -8.63 -8.50 5.88
CA ARG A 164 -8.79 -8.45 4.42
C ARG A 164 -9.51 -9.68 3.87
N GLY A 165 -9.36 -10.83 4.52
CA GLY A 165 -10.05 -12.08 4.15
C GLY A 165 -11.55 -12.05 4.42
N ASN A 166 -12.04 -11.14 5.27
CA ASN A 166 -13.45 -11.04 5.60
C ASN A 166 -14.22 -10.22 4.55
N ARG A 167 -15.05 -10.90 3.75
CA ARG A 167 -15.85 -10.29 2.67
C ARG A 167 -16.82 -9.21 3.16
N ILE A 168 -17.40 -9.36 4.35
CA ILE A 168 -18.31 -8.36 4.94
C ILE A 168 -17.54 -7.09 5.30
N VAL A 169 -16.35 -7.23 5.90
CA VAL A 169 -15.46 -6.09 6.21
C VAL A 169 -15.09 -5.35 4.92
N ARG A 170 -14.72 -6.07 3.86
CA ARG A 170 -14.43 -5.46 2.56
C ARG A 170 -15.64 -4.72 1.99
N ALA A 171 -16.81 -5.35 1.98
CA ALA A 171 -18.04 -4.76 1.45
C ALA A 171 -18.42 -3.48 2.20
N LYS A 172 -18.40 -3.49 3.54
CA LYS A 172 -18.69 -2.32 4.37
C LYS A 172 -17.70 -1.19 4.11
N THR A 173 -16.41 -1.50 4.02
CA THR A 173 -15.37 -0.49 3.75
C THR A 173 -15.43 0.06 2.33
N GLN A 174 -15.79 -0.75 1.32
CA GLN A 174 -16.02 -0.28 -0.05
C GLN A 174 -17.24 0.65 -0.16
N LEU A 175 -18.31 0.34 0.57
CA LEU A 175 -19.48 1.22 0.63
C LEU A 175 -19.17 2.52 1.39
N LEU A 176 -18.39 2.44 2.48
CA LEU A 176 -17.88 3.61 3.19
C LEU A 176 -17.09 4.54 2.26
N ASP A 177 -16.12 3.99 1.51
CA ASP A 177 -15.34 4.73 0.53
C ASP A 177 -16.23 5.47 -0.46
N GLN A 178 -17.21 4.78 -1.05
CA GLN A 178 -18.15 5.40 -1.99
C GLN A 178 -19.02 6.51 -1.37
N ILE A 179 -19.30 6.45 -0.07
CA ILE A 179 -20.09 7.46 0.64
C ILE A 179 -19.22 8.66 1.03
N ILE A 180 -17.99 8.43 1.47
CA ILE A 180 -17.10 9.45 2.03
C ILE A 180 -16.27 10.17 0.97
N HIS A 181 -15.91 9.51 -0.13
CA HIS A 181 -14.88 10.00 -1.05
C HIS A 181 -15.15 11.41 -1.58
N GLU A 182 -16.36 11.68 -2.07
CA GLU A 182 -16.73 13.01 -2.59
C GLU A 182 -16.91 14.04 -1.47
N PRO A 183 -17.65 13.76 -0.38
CA PRO A 183 -17.76 14.71 0.74
C PRO A 183 -16.43 15.07 1.40
N ALA A 184 -15.50 14.11 1.51
CA ALA A 184 -14.16 14.35 2.06
C ALA A 184 -13.37 15.31 1.19
N PHE A 185 -13.40 15.11 -0.13
CA PHE A 185 -12.76 16.02 -1.07
C PHE A 185 -13.42 17.41 -1.02
N ASP A 186 -14.74 17.49 -1.13
CA ASP A 186 -15.44 18.78 -1.09
C ASP A 186 -15.17 19.56 0.21
N GLN A 187 -15.25 18.90 1.37
CA GLN A 187 -15.05 19.56 2.65
C GLN A 187 -13.58 19.96 2.87
N LEU A 188 -12.65 19.00 2.79
CA LEU A 188 -11.26 19.21 3.20
C LEU A 188 -10.43 19.92 2.11
N ARG A 189 -10.75 19.70 0.83
CA ARG A 189 -10.06 20.33 -0.31
C ARG A 189 -10.75 21.59 -0.80
N THR A 190 -12.03 21.52 -1.13
CA THR A 190 -12.70 22.63 -1.83
C THR A 190 -13.09 23.76 -0.88
N LYS A 191 -13.71 23.44 0.27
CA LYS A 191 -14.21 24.42 1.23
C LYS A 191 -13.15 24.90 2.20
N GLU A 192 -12.45 23.97 2.85
CA GLU A 192 -11.44 24.31 3.86
C GLU A 192 -10.06 24.60 3.28
N GLN A 193 -9.84 24.24 2.01
CA GLN A 193 -8.60 24.52 1.28
C GLN A 193 -7.34 24.07 2.02
N LEU A 194 -7.40 22.91 2.69
CA LEU A 194 -6.33 22.46 3.57
C LEU A 194 -5.03 22.18 2.82
N GLY A 195 -5.09 21.79 1.56
CA GLY A 195 -3.89 21.45 0.81
C GLY A 195 -4.19 21.12 -0.63
N TYR A 196 -3.16 21.04 -1.49
CA TYR A 196 -3.36 20.60 -2.88
C TYR A 196 -3.72 19.12 -2.95
N VAL A 197 -3.01 18.30 -2.17
CA VAL A 197 -3.22 16.87 -2.06
C VAL A 197 -4.15 16.59 -0.89
N VAL A 198 -5.35 16.13 -1.19
CA VAL A 198 -6.34 15.60 -0.23
C VAL A 198 -6.88 14.32 -0.83
N PHE A 199 -6.65 13.21 -0.15
CA PHE A 199 -7.10 11.90 -0.58
C PHE A 199 -7.80 11.19 0.57
N SER A 200 -8.87 10.46 0.26
CA SER A 200 -9.44 9.46 1.14
C SER A 200 -9.69 8.17 0.38
N GLY A 201 -9.44 7.03 1.02
CA GLY A 201 -9.73 5.76 0.40
C GLY A 201 -9.36 4.55 1.21
N ILE A 202 -9.64 3.39 0.63
CA ILE A 202 -9.29 2.10 1.21
C ILE A 202 -7.77 1.93 1.23
N ARG A 203 -7.24 1.45 2.36
CA ARG A 203 -5.87 0.94 2.45
C ARG A 203 -5.90 -0.54 2.81
N ALA A 204 -5.44 -1.39 1.89
CA ALA A 204 -5.28 -2.82 2.11
C ALA A 204 -3.82 -3.11 2.45
N CYS A 205 -3.57 -3.65 3.63
CA CYS A 205 -2.27 -4.23 3.98
C CYS A 205 -2.25 -5.71 3.55
N SER A 206 -1.20 -6.45 3.92
CA SER A 206 -1.04 -7.86 3.58
C SER A 206 -2.27 -8.69 3.95
N THR A 207 -2.73 -8.58 5.20
CA THR A 207 -3.86 -9.37 5.74
C THR A 207 -4.94 -8.53 6.40
N THR A 208 -4.72 -7.22 6.57
CA THR A 208 -5.67 -6.30 7.19
C THR A 208 -6.22 -5.30 6.18
N TYR A 209 -7.38 -4.75 6.51
CA TYR A 209 -8.14 -3.81 5.72
C TYR A 209 -8.45 -2.58 6.56
N GLY A 210 -8.33 -1.40 5.95
CA GLY A 210 -8.58 -0.14 6.62
C GLY A 210 -9.01 0.96 5.67
N PHE A 211 -9.23 2.13 6.24
CA PHE A 211 -9.58 3.35 5.52
C PHE A 211 -8.61 4.45 5.92
N ARG A 212 -8.23 5.30 4.98
CA ARG A 212 -7.23 6.34 5.22
C ARG A 212 -7.60 7.69 4.66
N PHE A 213 -6.99 8.72 5.23
CA PHE A 213 -6.88 10.06 4.65
C PHE A 213 -5.41 10.40 4.47
N ILE A 214 -5.07 11.10 3.39
CA ILE A 214 -3.78 11.76 3.20
C ILE A 214 -4.03 13.23 2.92
N ILE A 215 -3.35 14.11 3.65
CA ILE A 215 -3.39 15.56 3.39
C ILE A 215 -1.97 16.10 3.44
N GLN A 216 -1.58 16.84 2.41
CA GLN A 216 -0.34 17.63 2.39
C GLN A 216 -0.69 19.13 2.50
N SER A 217 -0.12 19.83 3.47
CA SER A 217 -0.51 21.19 3.82
C SER A 217 0.62 22.01 4.44
N GLU A 218 0.59 23.32 4.27
CA GLU A 218 1.40 24.26 5.08
C GLU A 218 0.91 24.39 6.55
N ARG A 219 -0.25 23.81 6.88
CA ARG A 219 -0.80 23.80 8.25
C ARG A 219 -0.20 22.64 9.04
N ALA A 220 -0.08 22.83 10.36
CA ALA A 220 0.43 21.80 11.27
C ALA A 220 -0.42 20.52 11.22
N SER A 221 0.23 19.36 11.37
CA SER A 221 -0.42 18.06 11.26
C SER A 221 -1.52 17.84 12.31
N GLU A 222 -1.37 18.41 13.51
CA GLU A 222 -2.38 18.38 14.58
C GLU A 222 -3.67 19.08 14.17
N TYR A 223 -3.55 20.22 13.49
CA TYR A 223 -4.71 20.93 12.94
C TYR A 223 -5.39 20.10 11.85
N LEU A 224 -4.61 19.46 10.97
CA LEU A 224 -5.17 18.59 9.93
C LEU A 224 -5.91 17.38 10.52
N GLU A 225 -5.33 16.75 11.56
CA GLU A 225 -5.98 15.66 12.29
C GLU A 225 -7.32 16.13 12.88
N SER A 226 -7.35 17.30 13.52
CA SER A 226 -8.58 17.83 14.09
C SER A 226 -9.65 18.10 13.02
N ARG A 227 -9.27 18.60 11.84
CA ARG A 227 -10.21 18.80 10.71
C ARG A 227 -10.76 17.47 10.17
N ILE A 228 -9.93 16.42 10.11
CA ILE A 228 -10.39 15.07 9.75
C ILE A 228 -11.39 14.55 10.79
N ASP A 229 -11.10 14.67 12.09
CA ASP A 229 -12.02 14.24 13.15
C ASP A 229 -13.34 15.06 13.14
N SER A 230 -13.29 16.38 12.89
CA SER A 230 -14.49 17.22 12.71
C SER A 230 -15.32 16.74 11.52
N PHE A 231 -14.68 16.48 10.37
CA PHE A 231 -15.34 15.96 9.18
C PHE A 231 -16.02 14.60 9.45
N LEU A 232 -15.31 13.65 10.08
CA LEU A 232 -15.86 12.34 10.41
C LEU A 232 -17.05 12.45 11.38
N SER A 233 -16.99 13.35 12.35
CA SER A 233 -18.11 13.59 13.27
C SER A 233 -19.35 14.13 12.54
N ALA A 234 -19.19 15.12 11.66
CA ALA A 234 -20.29 15.66 10.84
C ALA A 234 -20.84 14.60 9.87
N GLN A 235 -19.95 13.77 9.30
CA GLN A 235 -20.32 12.74 8.34
C GLN A 235 -21.15 11.61 9.00
N ALA A 236 -20.97 11.34 10.29
CA ALA A 236 -21.84 10.42 11.03
C ALA A 236 -23.30 10.92 11.06
N THR A 237 -23.52 12.22 11.28
CA THR A 237 -24.85 12.83 11.21
C THR A 237 -25.40 12.81 9.78
N ALA A 238 -24.56 13.10 8.78
CA ALA A 238 -24.96 13.03 7.38
C ALA A 238 -25.38 11.60 6.97
N LEU A 239 -24.66 10.57 7.42
CA LEU A 239 -24.98 9.17 7.20
C LEU A 239 -26.34 8.80 7.83
N SER A 240 -26.58 9.22 9.08
CA SER A 240 -27.85 8.98 9.77
C SER A 240 -29.04 9.68 9.09
N ASN A 241 -28.83 10.86 8.52
CA ASN A 241 -29.88 11.64 7.84
C ASN A 241 -30.03 11.30 6.34
N MET A 242 -29.15 10.47 5.79
CA MET A 242 -29.19 10.07 4.37
C MET A 242 -30.49 9.33 4.04
N SER A 243 -31.16 9.68 2.95
CA SER A 243 -32.35 8.95 2.50
C SER A 243 -32.00 7.53 2.03
N ASP A 244 -32.95 6.60 2.15
CA ASP A 244 -32.77 5.23 1.64
C ASP A 244 -32.51 5.22 0.14
N THR A 245 -33.11 6.15 -0.62
CA THR A 245 -32.87 6.31 -2.05
C THR A 245 -31.41 6.66 -2.36
N LYS A 246 -30.78 7.53 -1.55
CA LYS A 246 -29.35 7.87 -1.70
C LYS A 246 -28.46 6.72 -1.25
N SER A 247 -28.82 6.04 -0.18
CA SER A 247 -28.14 4.81 0.28
C SER A 247 -28.07 3.75 -0.83
N GLU A 248 -29.20 3.45 -1.45
CA GLU A 248 -29.29 2.47 -2.55
C GLU A 248 -28.55 2.94 -3.81
N SER A 249 -28.48 4.25 -4.05
CA SER A 249 -27.67 4.80 -5.13
C SER A 249 -26.18 4.54 -4.91
N HIS A 250 -25.65 4.77 -3.70
CA HIS A 250 -24.25 4.46 -3.37
C HIS A 250 -23.97 2.96 -3.50
N LYS A 251 -24.85 2.09 -2.98
CA LYS A 251 -24.73 0.63 -3.15
C LYS A 251 -24.66 0.24 -4.62
N ARG A 252 -25.56 0.77 -5.45
CA ARG A 252 -25.57 0.51 -6.90
C ARG A 252 -24.28 0.98 -7.56
N ALA A 253 -23.76 2.15 -7.19
CA ALA A 253 -22.50 2.66 -7.73
C ALA A 253 -21.33 1.71 -7.44
N VAL A 254 -21.20 1.22 -6.20
CA VAL A 254 -20.17 0.21 -5.86
C VAL A 254 -20.36 -1.06 -6.67
N VAL A 255 -21.58 -1.59 -6.74
CA VAL A 255 -21.88 -2.82 -7.50
C VAL A 255 -21.50 -2.67 -8.97
N VAL A 256 -21.88 -1.57 -9.61
CA VAL A 256 -21.55 -1.29 -11.01
C VAL A 256 -20.03 -1.22 -11.18
N LYS A 257 -19.32 -0.50 -10.30
CA LYS A 257 -17.85 -0.39 -10.33
C LYS A 257 -17.16 -1.74 -10.15
N ARG A 258 -17.65 -2.60 -9.25
CA ARG A 258 -17.07 -3.94 -9.01
C ARG A 258 -17.31 -4.89 -10.19
N LEU A 259 -18.49 -4.82 -10.81
CA LEU A 259 -18.91 -5.68 -11.92
C LEU A 259 -18.54 -5.12 -13.30
N GLU A 260 -17.85 -3.98 -13.37
CA GLU A 260 -17.35 -3.44 -14.63
C GLU A 260 -16.48 -4.47 -15.33
N LYS A 261 -16.76 -4.69 -16.62
CA LYS A 261 -15.94 -5.59 -17.45
C LYS A 261 -14.57 -4.95 -17.64
N VAL A 262 -13.53 -5.76 -17.47
CA VAL A 262 -12.16 -5.39 -17.80
C VAL A 262 -12.09 -4.97 -19.27
N LYS A 263 -11.39 -3.86 -19.54
CA LYS A 263 -11.36 -3.22 -20.87
C LYS A 263 -10.27 -3.79 -21.76
N ASN A 264 -9.26 -4.43 -21.17
CA ASN A 264 -8.12 -4.97 -21.86
C ASN A 264 -7.43 -6.06 -21.03
N LEU A 265 -6.52 -6.78 -21.68
CA LEU A 265 -5.77 -7.89 -21.10
C LEU A 265 -4.95 -7.47 -19.87
N ASN A 266 -4.39 -6.26 -19.83
CA ASN A 266 -3.60 -5.78 -18.71
C ASN A 266 -4.46 -5.59 -17.45
N GLN A 267 -5.67 -5.08 -17.59
CA GLN A 267 -6.59 -4.92 -16.45
C GLN A 267 -7.01 -6.28 -15.86
N GLU A 268 -7.29 -7.25 -16.73
CA GLU A 268 -7.62 -8.61 -16.30
C GLU A 268 -6.41 -9.30 -15.64
N THR A 269 -5.25 -9.19 -16.26
CA THR A 269 -3.98 -9.69 -15.72
C THR A 269 -3.70 -9.10 -14.34
N GLY A 270 -3.83 -7.78 -14.18
CA GLY A 270 -3.66 -7.10 -12.90
C GLY A 270 -4.66 -7.58 -11.84
N ARG A 271 -5.92 -7.84 -12.23
CA ARG A 271 -6.94 -8.37 -11.31
C ARG A 271 -6.56 -9.74 -10.77
N HIS A 272 -6.12 -10.65 -11.64
CA HIS A 272 -5.69 -11.99 -11.23
C HIS A 272 -4.39 -11.95 -10.45
N TRP A 273 -3.40 -11.19 -10.94
CA TRP A 273 -2.10 -11.04 -10.27
C TRP A 273 -2.25 -10.47 -8.86
N THR A 274 -3.19 -9.53 -8.65
CA THR A 274 -3.49 -9.03 -7.30
C THR A 274 -3.90 -10.14 -6.34
N GLN A 275 -4.65 -11.16 -6.80
CA GLN A 275 -5.10 -12.29 -5.98
C GLN A 275 -4.02 -13.35 -5.77
N ILE A 276 -3.10 -13.47 -6.73
CA ILE A 276 -1.91 -14.32 -6.62
C ILE A 276 -0.94 -13.71 -5.62
N ALA A 277 -0.54 -12.46 -5.84
CA ALA A 277 0.43 -11.74 -5.02
C ALA A 277 -0.04 -11.49 -3.57
N ASN A 278 -1.34 -11.61 -3.28
CA ASN A 278 -1.89 -11.49 -1.93
C ASN A 278 -2.22 -12.84 -1.28
N GLU A 279 -1.98 -13.96 -1.98
CA GLU A 279 -2.20 -15.35 -1.54
C GLU A 279 -3.64 -15.73 -1.14
N TYR A 280 -4.64 -14.86 -1.39
CA TYR A 280 -6.05 -15.21 -1.16
C TYR A 280 -6.66 -16.00 -2.32
N TYR A 281 -6.10 -15.89 -3.54
CA TYR A 281 -6.59 -16.56 -4.75
C TYR A 281 -8.11 -16.40 -4.98
N ASP A 282 -8.67 -15.26 -4.54
CA ASP A 282 -10.11 -14.95 -4.66
C ASP A 282 -10.38 -14.32 -6.04
N PHE A 283 -10.26 -15.11 -7.10
CA PHE A 283 -10.45 -14.62 -8.48
C PHE A 283 -11.89 -14.10 -8.74
N GLU A 284 -12.86 -14.55 -7.92
CA GLU A 284 -14.26 -14.10 -7.94
C GLU A 284 -14.52 -12.95 -6.95
N ALA A 285 -13.48 -12.38 -6.32
CA ALA A 285 -13.61 -11.39 -5.25
C ALA A 285 -14.53 -10.22 -5.63
N ALA A 286 -14.56 -9.81 -6.90
CA ALA A 286 -15.38 -8.68 -7.30
C ALA A 286 -16.87 -8.99 -7.39
N GLN A 287 -17.22 -10.17 -7.89
CA GLN A 287 -18.58 -10.68 -7.90
C GLN A 287 -19.07 -10.87 -6.47
N GLU A 288 -18.23 -11.45 -5.63
CA GLU A 288 -18.51 -11.71 -4.23
C GLU A 288 -18.66 -10.42 -3.42
N ASP A 289 -17.73 -9.48 -3.56
CA ASP A 289 -17.85 -8.17 -2.92
C ASP A 289 -19.14 -7.46 -3.37
N ALA A 290 -19.50 -7.51 -4.65
CA ALA A 290 -20.75 -6.93 -5.15
C ALA A 290 -22.00 -7.60 -4.55
N THR A 291 -21.99 -8.93 -4.38
CA THR A 291 -23.07 -9.67 -3.72
C THR A 291 -23.24 -9.22 -2.28
N HIS A 292 -22.15 -9.10 -1.51
CA HIS A 292 -22.22 -8.67 -0.12
C HIS A 292 -22.63 -7.19 0.02
N VAL A 293 -22.14 -6.30 -0.86
CA VAL A 293 -22.55 -4.88 -0.85
C VAL A 293 -24.05 -4.71 -1.12
N LYS A 294 -24.66 -5.52 -2.02
CA LYS A 294 -26.10 -5.47 -2.28
C LYS A 294 -26.94 -5.76 -1.03
N GLN A 295 -26.43 -6.60 -0.13
CA GLN A 295 -27.14 -7.03 1.08
C GLN A 295 -27.02 -6.03 2.23
N LEU A 296 -26.07 -5.09 2.18
CA LEU A 296 -25.88 -4.11 3.26
C LEU A 296 -27.08 -3.18 3.38
N THR A 297 -27.50 -2.93 4.62
CA THR A 297 -28.51 -1.94 4.96
C THR A 297 -27.87 -0.64 5.43
N LYS A 298 -28.66 0.44 5.48
CA LYS A 298 -28.22 1.70 6.09
C LYS A 298 -27.87 1.51 7.58
N SER A 299 -28.63 0.69 8.30
CA SER A 299 -28.35 0.36 9.71
C SER A 299 -26.98 -0.31 9.87
N ASP A 300 -26.66 -1.29 9.02
CA ASP A 300 -25.35 -1.97 9.06
C ASP A 300 -24.19 -1.00 8.91
N MET A 301 -24.39 0.05 8.10
CA MET A 301 -23.40 1.10 7.88
C MET A 301 -23.32 2.09 9.03
N ILE A 302 -24.44 2.43 9.69
CA ILE A 302 -24.44 3.29 10.89
C ILE A 302 -23.70 2.58 12.03
N ASP A 303 -23.97 1.29 12.26
CA ASP A 303 -23.31 0.50 13.30
C ASP A 303 -21.81 0.36 13.01
N PHE A 304 -21.47 0.07 11.75
CA PHE A 304 -20.09 -0.01 11.30
C PHE A 304 -19.34 1.33 11.48
N TYR A 305 -19.96 2.44 11.08
CA TYR A 305 -19.37 3.77 11.22
C TYR A 305 -19.13 4.12 12.69
N SER A 306 -20.11 3.84 13.54
CA SER A 306 -20.05 4.09 14.98
C SER A 306 -18.97 3.25 15.66
N ALA A 307 -18.71 2.03 15.20
CA ALA A 307 -17.72 1.14 15.79
C ALA A 307 -16.28 1.39 15.30
N HIS A 308 -16.09 1.76 14.03
CA HIS A 308 -14.76 1.77 13.39
C HIS A 308 -14.28 3.13 12.91
N ILE A 309 -15.16 4.13 12.74
CA ILE A 309 -14.84 5.38 12.06
C ILE A 309 -14.99 6.60 12.97
N LEU A 310 -16.10 6.68 13.70
CA LEU A 310 -16.47 7.83 14.52
C LEU A 310 -15.40 8.18 15.58
N PRO A 311 -15.01 9.46 15.74
CA PRO A 311 -13.99 9.86 16.71
C PRO A 311 -14.23 9.51 18.17
N SER A 312 -15.48 9.59 18.60
CA SER A 312 -15.89 9.23 19.95
C SER A 312 -16.01 7.72 20.19
N SER A 313 -15.74 6.89 19.19
CA SER A 313 -15.90 5.44 19.30
C SER A 313 -14.84 4.81 20.23
N PRO A 314 -15.23 4.05 21.26
CA PRO A 314 -14.28 3.38 22.15
C PRO A 314 -13.58 2.20 21.46
N THR A 315 -14.13 1.67 20.37
CA THR A 315 -13.59 0.50 19.67
C THR A 315 -12.73 0.84 18.47
N ARG A 316 -12.77 2.08 17.99
CA ARG A 316 -12.00 2.55 16.84
C ARG A 316 -10.50 2.42 17.10
N ALA A 317 -9.81 1.71 16.19
CA ALA A 317 -8.36 1.58 16.21
C ALA A 317 -7.74 2.47 15.11
N LYS A 318 -6.79 3.31 15.50
CA LYS A 318 -6.18 4.35 14.68
C LYS A 318 -4.66 4.36 14.78
N LEU A 319 -4.01 4.58 13.64
CA LEU A 319 -2.60 4.99 13.55
C LEU A 319 -2.52 6.26 12.70
N VAL A 320 -1.81 7.27 13.19
CA VAL A 320 -1.55 8.51 12.47
C VAL A 320 -0.04 8.71 12.30
N VAL A 321 0.38 9.09 11.10
CA VAL A 321 1.76 9.47 10.80
C VAL A 321 1.80 10.95 10.46
N TYR A 322 2.70 11.68 11.11
CA TYR A 322 3.02 13.07 10.79
C TYR A 322 4.40 13.14 10.16
N LEU A 323 4.45 13.68 8.94
CA LEU A 323 5.67 14.20 8.35
C LEU A 323 5.70 15.72 8.58
N GLU A 324 6.60 16.16 9.45
CA GLU A 324 6.68 17.54 9.91
C GLU A 324 7.69 18.32 9.05
N ALA A 325 7.21 19.37 8.39
CA ALA A 325 8.05 20.33 7.68
C ALA A 325 8.95 21.13 8.65
N GLN A 326 10.08 21.59 8.13
CA GLN A 326 11.02 22.46 8.85
C GLN A 326 10.96 23.91 8.38
N GLY A 327 10.57 24.13 7.13
CA GLY A 327 10.38 25.45 6.55
C GLY A 327 9.19 26.16 7.17
N THR A 328 9.28 27.48 7.29
CA THR A 328 8.19 28.32 7.81
C THR A 328 7.43 28.96 6.67
N SER A 329 6.09 28.84 6.68
CA SER A 329 5.21 29.61 5.80
C SER A 329 4.49 30.71 6.58
N THR A 330 4.03 31.76 5.90
CA THR A 330 3.18 32.79 6.50
C THR A 330 1.86 32.22 7.05
N LYS A 331 1.35 31.12 6.47
CA LYS A 331 0.16 30.41 6.98
C LYS A 331 0.44 29.62 8.26
N THR A 332 1.69 29.23 8.52
CA THR A 332 2.12 28.59 9.78
C THR A 332 2.00 29.58 10.95
N GLN A 333 2.27 30.87 10.73
CA GLN A 333 2.16 31.91 11.75
C GLN A 333 0.70 32.30 12.05
N GLU A 334 -0.17 32.33 11.04
CA GLU A 334 -1.62 32.55 11.23
C GLU A 334 -2.33 31.33 11.85
N ALA A 335 -1.84 30.11 11.59
CA ALA A 335 -2.36 28.87 12.20
C ALA A 335 -2.14 28.84 13.72
N ALA A 336 -0.96 29.25 14.20
CA ALA A 336 -0.67 29.33 15.63
C ALA A 336 -1.60 30.29 16.40
N SER A 337 -2.18 31.29 15.73
CA SER A 337 -3.23 32.14 16.30
C SER A 337 -4.64 31.52 16.21
N ALA A 338 -4.92 30.68 15.21
CA ALA A 338 -6.20 29.98 15.00
C ALA A 338 -6.33 28.67 15.80
N GLU A 339 -5.22 28.10 16.29
CA GLU A 339 -5.21 26.94 17.21
C GLU A 339 -5.97 27.18 18.52
N LYS A 340 -6.26 28.45 18.86
CA LYS A 340 -7.13 28.83 19.98
C LYS A 340 -8.64 28.64 19.69
N GLU A 341 -9.03 28.36 18.46
CA GLU A 341 -10.42 28.14 18.02
C GLU A 341 -10.66 26.72 17.48
N ALA A 342 -9.79 25.75 17.78
CA ALA A 342 -10.11 24.36 17.52
C ALA A 342 -11.32 23.94 18.36
N GLU A 343 -12.49 23.81 17.72
CA GLU A 343 -13.66 23.19 18.34
C GLU A 343 -13.24 21.84 18.94
N THR A 344 -13.55 21.63 20.22
CA THR A 344 -13.29 20.36 20.90
C THR A 344 -14.15 19.28 20.25
N VAL A 345 -13.57 18.55 19.30
CA VAL A 345 -14.23 17.40 18.69
C VAL A 345 -14.37 16.31 19.77
N PRO A 346 -15.54 15.67 19.91
CA PRO A 346 -15.69 14.53 20.82
C PRO A 346 -14.74 13.40 20.44
N ASN A 347 -13.61 13.31 21.15
CA ASN A 347 -12.69 12.17 21.08
C ASN A 347 -13.13 11.11 22.10
N ASN A 348 -12.77 9.85 21.87
CA ASN A 348 -13.07 8.73 22.77
C ASN A 348 -12.30 8.76 24.11
N GLY A 349 -11.65 9.88 24.43
CA GLY A 349 -10.86 10.07 25.66
C GLY A 349 -9.51 9.35 25.67
N THR A 350 -9.12 8.66 24.60
CA THR A 350 -7.82 7.98 24.52
C THR A 350 -6.70 8.99 24.29
N VAL A 351 -5.66 8.91 25.12
CA VAL A 351 -4.40 9.63 24.90
C VAL A 351 -3.60 8.87 23.83
N PRO A 352 -3.17 9.51 22.74
CA PRO A 352 -2.36 8.85 21.73
C PRO A 352 -1.07 8.27 22.33
N TYR A 353 -0.76 7.01 22.04
CA TYR A 353 0.55 6.42 22.28
C TYR A 353 1.52 6.93 21.22
N LEU A 354 2.47 7.78 21.63
CA LEU A 354 3.52 8.30 20.77
C LEU A 354 4.61 7.24 20.55
N ILE A 355 4.71 6.75 19.31
CA ILE A 355 5.70 5.77 18.89
C ILE A 355 7.07 6.45 18.77
N LYS A 356 7.95 6.23 19.75
CA LYS A 356 9.35 6.70 19.74
C LYS A 356 10.33 5.61 19.32
N ASP A 357 10.03 4.36 19.67
CA ASP A 357 10.78 3.17 19.28
C ASP A 357 9.83 2.21 18.56
N VAL A 358 10.10 1.99 17.27
CA VAL A 358 9.25 1.12 16.44
C VAL A 358 9.41 -0.35 16.78
N ARG A 359 10.59 -0.78 17.23
CA ARG A 359 10.79 -2.17 17.67
C ARG A 359 9.96 -2.43 18.93
N GLU A 360 10.01 -1.52 19.90
CA GLU A 360 9.20 -1.61 21.12
C GLU A 360 7.71 -1.63 20.78
N TYR A 361 7.24 -0.68 19.98
CA TYR A 361 5.86 -0.61 19.51
C TYR A 361 5.40 -1.91 18.85
N LYS A 362 6.16 -2.42 17.87
CA LYS A 362 5.81 -3.66 17.16
C LYS A 362 5.80 -4.88 18.08
N SER A 363 6.69 -4.93 19.08
CA SER A 363 6.78 -6.05 20.02
C SER A 363 5.53 -6.21 20.90
N GLN A 364 4.70 -5.17 21.02
CA GLN A 364 3.46 -5.18 21.77
C GLN A 364 2.25 -5.61 20.93
N LEU A 365 2.42 -5.77 19.61
CA LEU A 365 1.34 -6.10 18.69
C LEU A 365 1.36 -7.58 18.32
N VAL A 366 0.17 -8.11 18.02
CA VAL A 366 0.00 -9.48 17.55
C VAL A 366 0.06 -9.50 16.02
N ALA A 367 0.87 -10.38 15.44
CA ALA A 367 0.84 -10.65 14.01
C ALA A 367 -0.44 -11.44 13.66
N SER A 368 -1.15 -11.00 12.63
CA SER A 368 -2.33 -11.68 12.10
C SER A 368 -2.01 -13.12 11.70
N SER A 369 -3.03 -13.96 11.51
CA SER A 369 -2.87 -15.18 10.70
C SER A 369 -2.35 -14.83 9.29
N GLY A 370 -1.75 -15.80 8.61
CA GLY A 370 -1.39 -15.66 7.20
C GLY A 370 -2.63 -15.46 6.31
N ALA A 371 -2.42 -15.03 5.07
CA ALA A 371 -3.45 -15.10 4.05
C ALA A 371 -3.88 -16.56 3.85
N CYS A 372 -5.19 -16.78 3.74
CA CYS A 372 -5.75 -18.10 3.48
C CYS A 372 -6.41 -18.09 2.09
N PRO A 373 -5.98 -18.97 1.17
CA PRO A 373 -6.65 -19.16 -0.10
C PRO A 373 -8.14 -19.44 0.10
N ILE A 374 -9.01 -18.73 -0.63
CA ILE A 374 -10.45 -19.01 -0.61
C ILE A 374 -10.75 -20.34 -1.29
N ARG A 375 -9.98 -20.67 -2.33
CA ARG A 375 -9.98 -21.98 -3.00
C ARG A 375 -8.54 -22.37 -3.29
N GLU A 376 -8.23 -23.66 -3.22
CA GLU A 376 -6.95 -24.16 -3.70
C GLU A 376 -6.87 -24.01 -5.22
N LEU A 377 -5.67 -23.77 -5.75
CA LEU A 377 -5.45 -23.60 -7.19
C LEU A 377 -5.89 -24.82 -8.02
N GLY A 378 -5.83 -26.03 -7.43
CA GLY A 378 -6.32 -27.27 -8.05
C GLY A 378 -7.80 -27.23 -8.45
N PHE A 379 -8.61 -26.39 -7.78
CA PHE A 379 -10.01 -26.16 -8.16
C PHE A 379 -10.15 -25.62 -9.60
N PHE A 380 -9.14 -24.88 -10.09
CA PHE A 380 -9.15 -24.24 -11.40
C PHE A 380 -8.50 -25.07 -12.51
N GLU A 381 -7.98 -26.27 -12.23
CA GLU A 381 -7.22 -27.08 -13.19
C GLU A 381 -8.07 -27.67 -14.34
N ASN A 382 -9.37 -27.85 -14.12
CA ASN A 382 -10.27 -28.62 -14.99
C ASN A 382 -11.36 -27.78 -15.67
N PHE A 383 -11.19 -26.47 -15.79
CA PHE A 383 -12.05 -25.72 -16.69
C PHE A 383 -11.60 -26.01 -18.11
N ASP A 384 -12.43 -26.76 -18.85
CA ASP A 384 -12.29 -26.88 -20.30
C ASP A 384 -12.03 -25.49 -20.88
N PRO A 385 -11.04 -25.35 -21.79
CA PRO A 385 -10.75 -24.06 -22.40
C PRO A 385 -12.06 -23.52 -22.99
N LYS A 386 -12.47 -22.33 -22.55
CA LYS A 386 -13.65 -21.62 -23.08
C LYS A 386 -13.37 -21.03 -24.48
N LEU A 387 -12.62 -21.74 -25.31
CA LEU A 387 -12.38 -21.39 -26.71
C LEU A 387 -13.50 -21.92 -27.59
#